data_AF-A0A9D4MQA7-F1
#
_entry.id   AF-A0A9D4MQA7-F1
#
_cell.length_a   1.000
_cell.length_b   1.000
_cell.length_c   1.000
_cell.angle_alpha   90.00
_cell.angle_beta   90.00
_cell.angle_gamma   90.00
#
_symmetry.space_group_name_H-M   'P 1'
#
loop_
_entity.id
_entity.type
_entity.pdbx_description
1 polymer ?
#
loop_
_entity_poly.entity_id
_entity_poly.type
_entity_poly.pdbx_seq_one_letter_code
_entity_poly.pdbx_strand_id
1 'polypeptide(L)'
;MASDKFQGSYHASGGTSPATHGDGGPGSIYTMSDTNGEKLVCDNANGQKDFYTTLNETQLKLNFDQVNIFNYAKVQVVKDGLRRELNILKVNGDGTGLVRIQNNQLGTLERNTVDTKANSKLRVNIELHKGGEFILSETVTILGLGDVAFDLDGIMRGVSNMYLGPSRKMNIGSNAKIVTFTATNLDAIKYVTLGTLQLEPGSTVEYSANTGALMRANTINLKFSAKMYADYFNITSTNMDLELESGLSCSSTDRASSDQMDITQGSGKVGNGYKGGAAHGGVGGGTVDNSNQPVAGGSYNSLYWPMLAGSRGTYDASTGQKYGGRGGGWIHLRLGNLFIFFSLFPLILSFRNTIKTGQTVT
;
A
#
# COMPACT_ATOMS: atom_id res chain seq x y z
N MET A 1 -9.61 -18.77 -30.34
CA MET A 1 -8.18 -18.82 -29.97
C MET A 1 -7.58 -20.05 -30.62
N ALA A 2 -6.65 -19.85 -31.56
CA ALA A 2 -5.90 -20.95 -32.14
C ALA A 2 -5.01 -21.56 -31.05
N SER A 3 -5.07 -22.88 -30.90
CA SER A 3 -4.20 -23.65 -30.01
C SER A 3 -2.84 -23.79 -30.69
N ASP A 4 -1.77 -23.38 -30.01
CA ASP A 4 -0.41 -23.63 -30.45
C ASP A 4 -0.19 -25.16 -30.55
N LYS A 5 -0.11 -25.71 -31.78
CA LYS A 5 0.30 -27.11 -31.99
C LYS A 5 1.82 -27.20 -31.87
N PHE A 6 2.32 -27.34 -30.64
CA PHE A 6 3.72 -27.67 -30.39
C PHE A 6 3.93 -29.19 -30.44
N GLN A 7 4.78 -29.67 -31.35
CA GLN A 7 5.31 -31.04 -31.35
C GLN A 7 6.73 -31.13 -30.76
N GLY A 8 7.19 -30.07 -30.07
CA GLY A 8 8.52 -29.97 -29.47
C GLY A 8 8.55 -28.97 -28.30
N SER A 9 9.73 -28.69 -27.77
CA SER A 9 9.94 -27.70 -26.70
C SER A 9 11.09 -26.76 -27.05
N TYR A 10 10.96 -25.49 -26.67
CA TYR A 10 12.07 -24.55 -26.62
C TYR A 10 12.37 -24.24 -25.16
N HIS A 11 13.65 -24.19 -24.79
CA HIS A 11 14.09 -23.84 -23.45
C HIS A 11 15.22 -22.83 -23.54
N ALA A 12 15.13 -21.78 -22.75
CA ALA A 12 16.19 -20.81 -22.55
C ALA A 12 16.36 -20.62 -21.04
N SER A 13 17.58 -20.78 -20.54
CA SER A 13 17.95 -20.54 -19.15
C SER A 13 19.40 -20.07 -19.08
N GLY A 14 19.73 -19.27 -18.08
CA GLY A 14 21.11 -18.94 -17.77
C GLY A 14 21.86 -20.14 -17.17
N GLY A 15 23.18 -20.13 -17.28
CA GLY A 15 24.03 -21.11 -16.58
C GLY A 15 24.03 -20.90 -15.06
N THR A 16 24.49 -21.90 -14.33
CA THR A 16 24.76 -21.81 -12.88
C THR A 16 26.26 -21.65 -12.63
N SER A 17 26.62 -21.01 -11.51
CA SER A 17 28.01 -20.83 -11.12
C SER A 17 28.21 -21.11 -9.63
N PRO A 18 29.31 -21.74 -9.21
CA PRO A 18 29.63 -21.91 -7.79
C PRO A 18 30.05 -20.61 -7.11
N ALA A 19 30.36 -19.55 -7.87
CA ALA A 19 30.70 -18.25 -7.31
C ALA A 19 29.46 -17.56 -6.73
N THR A 20 29.62 -16.85 -5.60
CA THR A 20 28.55 -16.04 -5.02
C THR A 20 28.08 -14.99 -6.04
N HIS A 21 26.79 -15.00 -6.39
CA HIS A 21 26.20 -14.17 -7.46
C HIS A 21 26.78 -14.42 -8.86
N GLY A 22 27.34 -15.61 -9.11
CA GLY A 22 27.93 -15.96 -10.40
C GLY A 22 26.94 -16.55 -11.42
N ASP A 23 25.69 -16.79 -11.03
CA ASP A 23 24.68 -17.38 -11.90
C ASP A 23 24.39 -16.46 -13.10
N GLY A 24 24.10 -17.06 -14.26
CA GLY A 24 23.69 -16.32 -15.45
C GLY A 24 22.36 -15.59 -15.24
N GLY A 25 21.98 -14.71 -16.16
CA GLY A 25 20.66 -14.07 -16.11
C GLY A 25 19.51 -15.04 -16.36
N PRO A 26 18.25 -14.65 -16.09
CA PRO A 26 17.08 -15.40 -16.50
C PRO A 26 17.11 -15.68 -18.01
N GLY A 27 16.64 -16.85 -18.41
CA GLY A 27 16.41 -17.14 -19.82
C GLY A 27 15.17 -16.43 -20.34
N SER A 28 15.19 -16.08 -21.63
CA SER A 28 14.03 -15.49 -22.30
C SER A 28 13.80 -16.09 -23.67
N ILE A 29 12.52 -16.28 -24.01
CA ILE A 29 12.08 -16.72 -25.34
C ILE A 29 11.09 -15.69 -25.85
N TYR A 30 11.42 -15.08 -26.98
CA TYR A 30 10.52 -14.18 -27.71
C TYR A 30 9.99 -14.91 -28.95
N THR A 31 8.67 -14.89 -29.14
CA THR A 31 8.03 -15.43 -30.33
C THR A 31 7.01 -14.44 -30.89
N MET A 32 6.95 -14.37 -32.21
CA MET A 32 5.99 -13.54 -32.93
C MET A 32 5.43 -14.37 -34.07
N SER A 33 4.10 -14.42 -34.19
CA SER A 33 3.44 -15.01 -35.36
C SER A 33 2.13 -14.31 -35.66
N ASP A 34 1.73 -14.31 -36.93
CA ASP A 34 0.46 -13.69 -37.37
C ASP A 34 -0.77 -14.30 -36.70
N THR A 35 -0.69 -15.58 -36.31
CA THR A 35 -1.81 -16.32 -35.74
C THR A 35 -1.88 -16.23 -34.21
N ASN A 36 -0.72 -16.15 -33.53
CA ASN A 36 -0.64 -16.28 -32.07
C ASN A 36 -0.08 -15.04 -31.36
N GLY A 37 0.25 -13.99 -32.12
CA GLY A 37 0.63 -12.69 -31.58
C GLY A 37 2.08 -12.63 -31.09
N GLU A 38 2.38 -11.56 -30.39
CA GLU A 38 3.69 -11.26 -29.79
C GLU A 38 3.76 -11.79 -28.34
N LYS A 39 4.65 -12.75 -28.09
CA LYS A 39 4.80 -13.42 -26.80
C LYS A 39 6.22 -13.33 -26.28
N LEU A 40 6.33 -13.11 -24.97
CA LEU A 40 7.59 -13.19 -24.23
C LEU A 40 7.45 -14.21 -23.10
N VAL A 41 8.45 -15.07 -22.94
CA VAL A 41 8.63 -15.92 -21.77
C VAL A 41 9.91 -15.49 -21.08
N CYS A 42 9.84 -15.19 -19.79
CA CYS A 42 10.98 -14.96 -18.93
C CYS A 42 10.98 -16.03 -17.84
N ASP A 43 12.02 -16.84 -17.80
CA ASP A 43 12.14 -17.97 -16.89
C ASP A 43 13.50 -17.92 -16.19
N ASN A 44 13.46 -17.87 -14.86
CA ASN A 44 14.62 -17.82 -14.00
C ASN A 44 14.88 -19.17 -13.31
N ALA A 45 14.77 -20.26 -14.08
CA ALA A 45 15.01 -21.63 -13.62
C ALA A 45 16.42 -21.86 -13.02
N ASN A 46 17.39 -21.01 -13.34
CA ASN A 46 18.74 -21.07 -12.76
C ASN A 46 18.84 -20.44 -11.35
N GLY A 47 17.77 -19.81 -10.87
CA GLY A 47 17.64 -19.39 -9.48
C GLY A 47 18.37 -18.10 -9.10
N GLN A 48 18.84 -17.30 -10.07
CA GLN A 48 19.50 -16.04 -9.74
C GLN A 48 18.52 -15.05 -9.08
N LYS A 49 19.02 -14.17 -8.21
CA LYS A 49 18.17 -13.30 -7.38
C LYS A 49 18.34 -11.80 -7.64
N ASP A 50 19.39 -11.40 -8.34
CA ASP A 50 19.86 -10.01 -8.35
C ASP A 50 19.42 -9.24 -9.60
N PHE A 51 19.34 -9.92 -10.72
CA PHE A 51 19.21 -9.31 -12.04
C PHE A 51 17.78 -9.39 -12.58
N TYR A 52 17.49 -8.39 -13.41
CA TYR A 52 16.24 -8.25 -14.15
C TYR A 52 16.46 -8.63 -15.61
N THR A 53 15.49 -9.33 -16.19
CA THR A 53 15.29 -9.32 -17.65
C THR A 53 14.91 -7.90 -18.06
N THR A 54 15.88 -7.18 -18.62
CA THR A 54 15.73 -5.78 -19.00
C THR A 54 15.37 -5.68 -20.48
N LEU A 55 14.19 -5.15 -20.76
CA LEU A 55 13.73 -4.85 -22.12
C LEU A 55 14.43 -3.57 -22.59
N ASN A 56 15.56 -3.74 -23.29
CA ASN A 56 16.40 -2.66 -23.80
C ASN A 56 16.29 -2.56 -25.32
N GLU A 57 15.07 -2.32 -25.78
CA GLU A 57 14.76 -2.18 -27.20
C GLU A 57 14.82 -0.71 -27.65
N THR A 58 15.06 -0.50 -28.94
CA THR A 58 15.09 0.85 -29.53
C THR A 58 13.73 1.54 -29.53
N GLN A 59 12.66 0.75 -29.56
CA GLN A 59 11.29 1.21 -29.58
C GLN A 59 10.91 1.79 -28.22
N LEU A 60 10.30 2.98 -28.23
CA LEU A 60 9.78 3.60 -27.02
C LEU A 60 8.53 2.89 -26.49
N LYS A 61 7.81 2.17 -27.35
CA LYS A 61 6.59 1.44 -27.00
C LYS A 61 6.75 -0.03 -27.33
N LEU A 62 6.65 -0.88 -26.32
CA LEU A 62 6.66 -2.33 -26.42
C LEU A 62 5.26 -2.86 -26.19
N ASN A 63 4.81 -3.76 -27.04
CA ASN A 63 3.49 -4.37 -26.95
C ASN A 63 3.66 -5.88 -26.96
N PHE A 64 3.01 -6.56 -26.04
CA PHE A 64 2.98 -8.02 -25.99
C PHE A 64 1.53 -8.47 -25.86
N ASP A 65 1.13 -9.43 -26.66
CA ASP A 65 -0.14 -10.13 -26.48
C ASP A 65 -0.09 -10.99 -25.20
N GLN A 66 1.08 -11.59 -24.91
CA GLN A 66 1.27 -12.39 -23.71
C GLN A 66 2.70 -12.29 -23.16
N VAL A 67 2.83 -12.07 -21.86
CA VAL A 67 4.10 -12.22 -21.15
C VAL A 67 3.95 -13.28 -20.06
N ASN A 68 4.84 -14.27 -20.06
CA ASN A 68 4.90 -15.32 -19.05
C ASN A 68 6.15 -15.09 -18.18
N ILE A 69 5.97 -15.01 -16.86
CA ILE A 69 7.04 -14.70 -15.91
C ILE A 69 7.04 -15.75 -14.81
N PHE A 70 8.08 -16.59 -14.78
CA PHE A 70 8.16 -17.76 -13.89
C PHE A 70 9.44 -17.78 -13.07
N ASN A 71 9.44 -18.59 -12.00
CA ASN A 71 10.62 -18.94 -11.20
C ASN A 71 11.39 -17.72 -10.65
N TYR A 72 10.68 -16.70 -10.17
CA TYR A 72 11.23 -15.43 -9.67
C TYR A 72 11.90 -14.56 -10.74
N ALA A 73 11.61 -14.77 -12.03
CA ALA A 73 12.05 -13.86 -13.08
C ALA A 73 11.49 -12.44 -12.84
N LYS A 74 12.33 -11.42 -13.06
CA LYS A 74 11.98 -10.02 -12.86
C LYS A 74 12.08 -9.29 -14.18
N VAL A 75 10.99 -8.69 -14.64
CA VAL A 75 10.93 -7.97 -15.91
C VAL A 75 10.91 -6.46 -15.63
N GLN A 76 11.74 -5.72 -16.35
CA GLN A 76 11.73 -4.25 -16.33
C GLN A 76 11.99 -3.66 -17.71
N VAL A 77 11.60 -2.41 -17.91
CA VAL A 77 12.02 -1.61 -19.06
C VAL A 77 13.33 -0.88 -18.72
N VAL A 78 14.22 -0.74 -19.69
CA VAL A 78 15.49 -0.01 -19.53
C VAL A 78 15.27 1.40 -18.95
N LYS A 79 16.18 1.80 -18.05
CA LYS A 79 16.21 3.13 -17.43
C LYS A 79 17.20 4.03 -18.14
N ASP A 80 16.75 4.65 -19.23
CA ASP A 80 17.54 5.56 -20.07
C ASP A 80 17.03 7.02 -20.02
N GLY A 81 16.05 7.30 -19.15
CA GLY A 81 15.46 8.62 -18.97
C GLY A 81 14.39 8.99 -20.01
N LEU A 82 14.20 8.18 -21.05
CA LEU A 82 13.17 8.41 -22.07
C LEU A 82 11.79 8.01 -21.57
N ARG A 83 10.75 8.60 -22.18
CA ARG A 83 9.37 8.17 -21.94
C ARG A 83 9.12 6.84 -22.65
N ARG A 84 8.99 5.75 -21.88
CA ARG A 84 8.79 4.40 -22.43
C ARG A 84 7.46 3.80 -22.01
N GLU A 85 6.88 2.99 -22.88
CA GLU A 85 5.61 2.32 -22.68
C GLU A 85 5.78 0.79 -22.78
N LEU A 86 5.23 0.06 -21.82
CA LEU A 86 5.13 -1.40 -21.83
C LEU A 86 3.67 -1.80 -21.75
N ASN A 87 3.13 -2.37 -22.83
CA ASN A 87 1.73 -2.82 -22.90
C ASN A 87 1.70 -4.34 -22.98
N ILE A 88 0.99 -4.99 -22.06
CA ILE A 88 0.86 -6.44 -22.01
C ILE A 88 -0.62 -6.80 -21.92
N LEU A 89 -1.16 -7.45 -22.95
CA LEU A 89 -2.59 -7.83 -22.97
C LEU A 89 -2.92 -9.01 -22.05
N LYS A 90 -1.95 -9.90 -21.80
CA LYS A 90 -2.08 -11.02 -20.87
C LYS A 90 -0.79 -11.24 -20.11
N VAL A 91 -0.86 -11.20 -18.78
CA VAL A 91 0.26 -11.58 -17.91
C VAL A 91 -0.03 -12.95 -17.32
N ASN A 92 0.88 -13.89 -17.50
CA ASN A 92 0.83 -15.19 -16.87
C ASN A 92 2.04 -15.33 -15.93
N GLY A 93 1.79 -15.86 -14.74
CA GLY A 93 2.85 -16.14 -13.79
C GLY A 93 2.40 -17.20 -12.81
N ASP A 94 3.39 -17.77 -12.13
CA ASP A 94 3.24 -18.71 -11.01
C ASP A 94 3.08 -17.99 -9.66
N GLY A 95 3.01 -16.65 -9.67
CA GLY A 95 2.98 -15.79 -8.48
C GLY A 95 4.37 -15.29 -8.07
N THR A 96 5.46 -15.89 -8.51
CA THR A 96 6.83 -15.55 -8.07
C THR A 96 7.46 -14.45 -8.92
N GLY A 97 7.08 -14.35 -10.20
CA GLY A 97 7.58 -13.35 -11.13
C GLY A 97 7.26 -11.91 -10.71
N LEU A 98 8.04 -10.95 -11.19
CA LEU A 98 7.87 -9.52 -10.87
C LEU A 98 7.89 -8.65 -12.13
N VAL A 99 7.01 -7.65 -12.18
CA VAL A 99 7.03 -6.59 -13.19
C VAL A 99 7.31 -5.25 -12.52
N ARG A 100 8.35 -4.56 -12.99
CA ARG A 100 8.76 -3.25 -12.47
C ARG A 100 8.52 -2.13 -13.49
N ILE A 101 7.95 -1.03 -13.03
CA ILE A 101 7.84 0.25 -13.74
C ILE A 101 8.43 1.38 -12.90
N GLN A 102 9.22 2.23 -13.55
CA GLN A 102 10.03 3.28 -12.91
C GLN A 102 9.73 4.66 -13.51
N ASN A 103 10.50 5.66 -13.06
CA ASN A 103 10.41 7.04 -13.54
C ASN A 103 10.39 7.14 -15.08
N ASN A 104 9.49 7.97 -15.61
CA ASN A 104 9.23 8.17 -17.04
C ASN A 104 8.73 6.92 -17.79
N GLN A 105 8.29 5.88 -17.09
CA GLN A 105 7.76 4.67 -17.72
C GLN A 105 6.25 4.55 -17.45
N LEU A 106 5.52 4.08 -18.46
CA LEU A 106 4.10 3.76 -18.40
C LEU A 106 3.91 2.27 -18.69
N GLY A 107 3.38 1.52 -17.73
CA GLY A 107 2.96 0.14 -17.93
C GLY A 107 1.45 0.03 -18.11
N THR A 108 0.98 -0.79 -19.05
CA THR A 108 -0.43 -1.19 -19.16
C THR A 108 -0.52 -2.71 -19.05
N LEU A 109 -1.19 -3.24 -18.04
CA LEU A 109 -1.31 -4.69 -17.82
C LEU A 109 -2.75 -5.17 -17.94
N GLU A 110 -2.93 -6.24 -18.71
CA GLU A 110 -4.19 -6.96 -18.92
C GLU A 110 -5.37 -6.09 -19.35
N ARG A 111 -5.08 -5.02 -20.10
CA ARG A 111 -6.07 -4.05 -20.58
C ARG A 111 -5.86 -3.77 -22.07
N ASN A 112 -6.95 -3.75 -22.85
CA ASN A 112 -6.98 -3.26 -24.22
C ASN A 112 -7.98 -2.09 -24.33
N THR A 113 -7.78 -1.17 -25.27
CA THR A 113 -8.75 -0.14 -25.68
C THR A 113 -10.05 -0.70 -26.28
N VAL A 114 -10.03 -1.92 -26.83
CA VAL A 114 -11.17 -2.56 -27.51
C VAL A 114 -11.87 -3.60 -26.63
N ASP A 115 -11.08 -4.32 -25.81
CA ASP A 115 -11.54 -5.35 -24.87
C ASP A 115 -10.91 -5.04 -23.50
N THR A 116 -11.41 -4.00 -22.84
CA THR A 116 -11.07 -3.74 -21.45
C THR A 116 -11.61 -4.92 -20.64
N LYS A 117 -10.76 -5.88 -20.29
CA LYS A 117 -11.09 -6.77 -19.19
C LYS A 117 -11.40 -5.88 -18.00
N ALA A 118 -12.67 -5.85 -17.60
CA ALA A 118 -13.07 -5.12 -16.42
C ALA A 118 -12.36 -5.69 -15.19
N ASN A 119 -11.89 -6.94 -15.25
CA ASN A 119 -11.31 -7.68 -14.15
C ASN A 119 -9.96 -8.31 -14.53
N SER A 120 -8.92 -8.03 -13.74
CA SER A 120 -7.61 -8.67 -13.85
C SER A 120 -7.25 -9.44 -12.59
N LYS A 121 -6.60 -10.59 -12.78
CA LYS A 121 -6.07 -11.43 -11.69
C LYS A 121 -4.58 -11.60 -11.91
N LEU A 122 -3.81 -10.69 -11.32
CA LEU A 122 -2.37 -10.59 -11.55
C LEU A 122 -1.64 -11.57 -10.64
N ARG A 123 -1.23 -12.71 -11.20
CA ARG A 123 -0.39 -13.73 -10.54
C ARG A 123 1.09 -13.44 -10.73
N VAL A 124 1.46 -12.19 -10.49
CA VAL A 124 2.83 -11.67 -10.48
C VAL A 124 2.91 -10.61 -9.39
N ASN A 125 4.12 -10.35 -8.94
CA ASN A 125 4.43 -9.23 -8.08
C ASN A 125 4.58 -7.96 -8.93
N ILE A 126 4.22 -6.82 -8.37
CA ILE A 126 4.27 -5.53 -9.07
C ILE A 126 5.08 -4.56 -8.25
N GLU A 127 6.00 -3.87 -8.90
CA GLU A 127 6.81 -2.82 -8.30
C GLU A 127 6.66 -1.54 -9.12
N LEU A 128 6.06 -0.52 -8.52
CA LEU A 128 5.77 0.75 -9.16
C LEU A 128 6.48 1.86 -8.40
N HIS A 129 7.56 2.39 -8.95
CA HIS A 129 8.33 3.44 -8.29
C HIS A 129 7.83 4.84 -8.64
N LYS A 130 8.31 5.82 -7.86
CA LYS A 130 8.13 7.25 -8.11
C LYS A 130 8.38 7.64 -9.57
N GLY A 131 7.43 8.38 -10.12
CA GLY A 131 7.44 8.89 -11.49
C GLY A 131 7.10 7.84 -12.56
N GLY A 132 6.84 6.60 -12.15
CA GLY A 132 6.22 5.58 -13.00
C GLY A 132 4.71 5.62 -12.92
N GLU A 133 4.07 5.07 -13.94
CA GLU A 133 2.62 4.95 -14.02
C GLU A 133 2.21 3.54 -14.46
N PHE A 134 1.25 2.94 -13.77
CA PHE A 134 0.54 1.75 -14.25
C PHE A 134 -0.91 2.07 -14.58
N ILE A 135 -1.34 1.61 -15.75
CA ILE A 135 -2.74 1.48 -16.12
C ILE A 135 -3.12 0.01 -15.95
N LEU A 136 -4.07 -0.25 -15.06
CA LEU A 136 -4.61 -1.59 -14.81
C LEU A 136 -6.09 -1.66 -15.19
N SER A 137 -6.66 -2.86 -15.08
CA SER A 137 -8.10 -3.08 -15.19
C SER A 137 -8.87 -2.38 -14.07
N GLU A 138 -10.15 -2.09 -14.32
CA GLU A 138 -11.00 -1.39 -13.35
C GLU A 138 -11.10 -2.14 -12.02
N THR A 139 -11.25 -3.45 -12.10
CA THR A 139 -11.15 -4.36 -10.98
C THR A 139 -9.84 -5.14 -11.08
N VAL A 140 -9.02 -5.10 -10.03
CA VAL A 140 -7.76 -5.83 -9.98
C VAL A 140 -7.70 -6.69 -8.72
N THR A 141 -7.30 -7.94 -8.89
CA THR A 141 -6.91 -8.84 -7.81
C THR A 141 -5.41 -9.10 -7.88
N ILE A 142 -4.69 -8.73 -6.84
CA ILE A 142 -3.25 -8.97 -6.69
C ILE A 142 -3.04 -10.32 -6.02
N LEU A 143 -2.32 -11.23 -6.70
CA LEU A 143 -2.12 -12.61 -6.28
C LEU A 143 -0.63 -13.03 -6.20
N GLY A 144 0.30 -12.11 -6.48
CA GLY A 144 1.74 -12.33 -6.35
C GLY A 144 2.13 -12.93 -5.00
N LEU A 145 3.14 -13.79 -4.98
CA LEU A 145 3.61 -14.60 -3.85
C LEU A 145 4.92 -14.10 -3.25
N GLY A 146 5.49 -13.02 -3.78
CA GLY A 146 6.69 -12.42 -3.22
C GLY A 146 6.43 -11.81 -1.84
N ASP A 147 7.50 -11.51 -1.10
CA ASP A 147 7.45 -10.89 0.22
C ASP A 147 6.57 -9.62 0.23
N VAL A 148 6.59 -8.88 -0.88
CA VAL A 148 5.66 -7.80 -1.20
C VAL A 148 5.03 -8.12 -2.55
N ALA A 149 3.74 -8.43 -2.54
CA ALA A 149 2.99 -8.74 -3.76
C ALA A 149 2.74 -7.49 -4.61
N PHE A 150 2.60 -6.33 -3.95
CA PHE A 150 2.48 -5.06 -4.63
C PHE A 150 3.17 -3.92 -3.87
N ASP A 151 4.23 -3.38 -4.45
CA ASP A 151 4.87 -2.17 -3.97
C ASP A 151 4.45 -0.98 -4.82
N LEU A 152 3.73 -0.03 -4.20
CA LEU A 152 3.15 1.14 -4.86
C LEU A 152 3.78 2.42 -4.31
N ASP A 153 4.66 3.05 -5.09
CA ASP A 153 5.21 4.39 -4.85
C ASP A 153 5.11 5.28 -6.11
N GLY A 154 4.22 4.97 -7.04
CA GLY A 154 3.96 5.76 -8.25
C GLY A 154 2.48 6.02 -8.47
N ILE A 155 2.07 6.21 -9.73
CA ILE A 155 0.68 6.47 -10.10
C ILE A 155 0.03 5.20 -10.63
N MET A 156 -1.08 4.80 -10.02
CA MET A 156 -1.95 3.76 -10.53
C MET A 156 -3.23 4.40 -11.06
N ARG A 157 -3.51 4.18 -12.33
CA ARG A 157 -4.65 4.79 -13.01
C ARG A 157 -5.71 3.75 -13.36
N GLY A 158 -6.95 4.13 -13.12
CA GLY A 158 -8.12 3.44 -13.65
C GLY A 158 -8.67 2.31 -12.80
N VAL A 159 -8.07 2.05 -11.63
CA VAL A 159 -8.55 1.04 -10.69
C VAL A 159 -9.65 1.62 -9.82
N SER A 160 -10.82 1.00 -9.87
CA SER A 160 -11.98 1.29 -9.03
C SER A 160 -12.10 0.26 -7.92
N ASN A 161 -11.89 -1.02 -8.21
CA ASN A 161 -11.99 -2.09 -7.21
C ASN A 161 -10.66 -2.82 -7.07
N MET A 162 -10.10 -2.83 -5.86
CA MET A 162 -8.86 -3.51 -5.55
C MET A 162 -9.07 -4.61 -4.53
N TYR A 163 -8.58 -5.79 -4.86
CA TYR A 163 -8.57 -6.96 -4.00
C TYR A 163 -7.12 -7.40 -3.77
N LEU A 164 -6.67 -7.39 -2.54
CA LEU A 164 -5.39 -7.97 -2.16
C LEU A 164 -5.64 -9.41 -1.72
N GLY A 165 -5.07 -10.39 -2.43
CA GLY A 165 -5.32 -11.80 -2.18
C GLY A 165 -4.91 -12.28 -0.78
N PRO A 166 -5.28 -13.51 -0.39
CA PRO A 166 -5.03 -14.02 0.96
C PRO A 166 -3.54 -13.99 1.31
N SER A 167 -3.21 -13.59 2.54
CA SER A 167 -1.83 -13.53 3.05
C SER A 167 -0.86 -12.76 2.16
N ARG A 168 -1.34 -11.78 1.38
CA ARG A 168 -0.48 -10.92 0.55
C ARG A 168 -0.13 -9.63 1.26
N LYS A 169 1.07 -9.14 1.00
CA LYS A 169 1.54 -7.85 1.48
C LYS A 169 1.55 -6.82 0.36
N MET A 170 1.03 -5.64 0.65
CA MET A 170 1.14 -4.45 -0.19
C MET A 170 1.84 -3.34 0.57
N ASN A 171 2.79 -2.66 -0.08
CA ASN A 171 3.41 -1.46 0.44
C ASN A 171 2.87 -0.23 -0.28
N ILE A 172 2.67 0.85 0.46
CA ILE A 172 2.24 2.15 -0.08
C ILE A 172 3.28 3.21 0.31
N GLY A 173 3.99 3.70 -0.69
CA GLY A 173 4.99 4.75 -0.59
C GLY A 173 4.40 6.15 -0.52
N SER A 174 5.25 7.11 -0.15
CA SER A 174 4.88 8.53 -0.01
C SER A 174 4.42 9.21 -1.31
N ASN A 175 4.79 8.66 -2.47
CA ASN A 175 4.43 9.19 -3.78
C ASN A 175 3.24 8.45 -4.42
N ALA A 176 2.69 7.44 -3.72
CA ALA A 176 1.60 6.61 -4.20
C ALA A 176 0.33 7.42 -4.49
N LYS A 177 -0.24 7.19 -5.66
CA LYS A 177 -1.54 7.76 -6.06
C LYS A 177 -2.37 6.67 -6.74
N ILE A 178 -3.64 6.54 -6.34
CA ILE A 178 -4.63 5.74 -7.09
C ILE A 178 -5.70 6.71 -7.58
N VAL A 179 -5.83 6.81 -8.90
CA VAL A 179 -6.61 7.86 -9.57
C VAL A 179 -7.49 7.30 -10.69
N THR A 180 -8.55 8.02 -11.02
CA THR A 180 -9.38 7.72 -12.19
C THR A 180 -8.66 8.03 -13.49
N PHE A 181 -9.17 7.53 -14.62
CA PHE A 181 -8.61 7.84 -15.94
C PHE A 181 -8.57 9.33 -16.27
N THR A 182 -9.62 10.04 -15.88
CA THR A 182 -9.84 11.45 -16.20
C THR A 182 -9.08 12.41 -15.29
N ALA A 183 -8.31 11.91 -14.31
CA ALA A 183 -7.53 12.75 -13.41
C ALA A 183 -6.37 13.43 -14.15
N THR A 184 -6.41 14.75 -14.24
CA THR A 184 -5.41 15.57 -14.95
C THR A 184 -4.43 16.29 -14.01
N ASN A 185 -4.91 16.82 -12.87
CA ASN A 185 -4.07 17.50 -11.89
C ASN A 185 -3.58 16.54 -10.79
N LEU A 186 -2.57 15.74 -11.11
CA LEU A 186 -2.06 14.71 -10.21
C LEU A 186 -1.37 15.27 -8.96
N ASP A 187 -0.84 16.50 -8.99
CA ASP A 187 -0.11 17.08 -7.86
C ASP A 187 -1.02 17.56 -6.73
N ALA A 188 -2.23 17.97 -7.07
CA ALA A 188 -3.29 18.31 -6.13
C ALA A 188 -3.89 17.07 -5.44
N ILE A 189 -3.71 15.88 -6.01
CA ILE A 189 -4.28 14.64 -5.46
C ILE A 189 -3.41 14.16 -4.29
N LYS A 190 -4.02 14.12 -3.11
CA LYS A 190 -3.43 13.59 -1.87
C LYS A 190 -4.07 12.29 -1.39
N TYR A 191 -5.24 11.94 -1.95
CA TYR A 191 -6.02 10.78 -1.53
C TYR A 191 -5.86 9.63 -2.51
N VAL A 192 -5.67 8.42 -1.97
CA VAL A 192 -5.97 7.18 -2.68
C VAL A 192 -7.49 7.07 -2.81
N THR A 193 -8.00 7.01 -4.06
CA THR A 193 -9.44 6.95 -4.33
C THR A 193 -9.82 5.63 -4.99
N LEU A 194 -10.77 4.92 -4.38
CA LEU A 194 -11.27 3.63 -4.85
C LEU A 194 -12.81 3.58 -4.74
N GLY A 195 -13.46 2.72 -5.52
CA GLY A 195 -14.79 2.22 -5.20
C GLY A 195 -14.71 1.22 -4.06
N THR A 196 -13.94 0.14 -4.24
CA THR A 196 -13.78 -0.92 -3.22
C THR A 196 -12.31 -1.18 -2.94
N LEU A 197 -11.97 -1.25 -1.65
CA LEU A 197 -10.74 -1.87 -1.18
C LEU A 197 -11.09 -3.10 -0.35
N GLN A 198 -10.62 -4.27 -0.77
CA GLN A 198 -10.80 -5.50 -0.03
C GLN A 198 -9.46 -6.18 0.25
N LEU A 199 -9.21 -6.46 1.52
CA LEU A 199 -8.06 -7.21 2.00
C LEU A 199 -8.54 -8.60 2.39
N GLU A 200 -8.15 -9.63 1.62
CA GLU A 200 -8.49 -11.02 1.91
C GLU A 200 -7.80 -11.53 3.18
N PRO A 201 -8.19 -12.71 3.74
CA PRO A 201 -7.71 -13.15 5.04
C PRO A 201 -6.18 -13.13 5.19
N GLY A 202 -5.72 -12.57 6.31
CA GLY A 202 -4.30 -12.44 6.65
C GLY A 202 -3.48 -11.50 5.76
N SER A 203 -4.09 -10.79 4.81
CA SER A 203 -3.38 -9.82 3.98
C SER A 203 -3.06 -8.53 4.74
N THR A 204 -2.00 -7.85 4.32
CA THR A 204 -1.50 -6.65 5.01
C THR A 204 -1.20 -5.53 4.02
N VAL A 205 -1.65 -4.32 4.35
CA VAL A 205 -1.21 -3.08 3.69
C VAL A 205 -0.36 -2.28 4.67
N GLU A 206 0.85 -1.91 4.26
CA GLU A 206 1.78 -1.13 5.06
C GLU A 206 2.14 0.17 4.34
N TYR A 207 1.83 1.30 4.95
CA TYR A 207 2.31 2.59 4.48
C TYR A 207 3.77 2.79 4.91
N SER A 208 4.55 3.46 4.07
CA SER A 208 5.92 3.84 4.39
C SER A 208 5.97 4.71 5.65
N ALA A 209 7.13 4.72 6.32
CA ALA A 209 7.35 5.57 7.49
C ALA A 209 7.06 7.05 7.15
N ASN A 210 6.59 7.80 8.13
CA ASN A 210 6.23 9.22 8.00
C ASN A 210 5.08 9.49 7.00
N THR A 211 4.29 8.46 6.69
CA THR A 211 3.16 8.54 5.73
C THR A 211 1.88 8.03 6.38
N GLY A 212 0.76 8.72 6.13
CA GLY A 212 -0.56 8.30 6.58
C GLY A 212 -1.47 7.82 5.45
N ALA A 213 -2.49 7.05 5.83
CA ALA A 213 -3.52 6.56 4.95
C ALA A 213 -4.57 7.65 4.69
N LEU A 214 -4.32 8.46 3.67
CA LEU A 214 -5.29 9.41 3.12
C LEU A 214 -6.15 8.70 2.07
N MET A 215 -7.35 8.25 2.45
CA MET A 215 -8.16 7.39 1.59
C MET A 215 -9.61 7.86 1.43
N ARG A 216 -10.12 7.71 0.21
CA ARG A 216 -11.55 7.80 -0.10
C ARG A 216 -11.99 6.52 -0.78
N ALA A 217 -12.95 5.83 -0.20
CA ALA A 217 -13.50 4.60 -0.74
C ALA A 217 -15.02 4.64 -0.69
N ASN A 218 -15.73 3.84 -1.49
CA ASN A 218 -17.14 3.57 -1.19
C ASN A 218 -17.23 2.46 -0.13
N THR A 219 -16.42 1.40 -0.30
CA THR A 219 -16.41 0.24 0.59
C THR A 219 -14.98 -0.14 0.96
N ILE A 220 -14.75 -0.38 2.25
CA ILE A 220 -13.49 -0.93 2.78
C ILE A 220 -13.81 -2.21 3.54
N ASN A 221 -13.29 -3.33 3.08
CA ASN A 221 -13.52 -4.64 3.69
C ASN A 221 -12.19 -5.25 4.10
N LEU A 222 -11.95 -5.38 5.40
CA LEU A 222 -10.81 -6.12 5.92
C LEU A 222 -11.31 -7.46 6.43
N LYS A 223 -10.93 -8.54 5.73
CA LYS A 223 -11.29 -9.90 6.10
C LYS A 223 -10.51 -10.39 7.31
N PHE A 224 -10.86 -11.58 7.79
CA PHE A 224 -10.24 -12.21 8.96
C PHE A 224 -8.72 -11.99 9.04
N SER A 225 -8.24 -11.44 10.16
CA SER A 225 -6.82 -11.19 10.43
C SER A 225 -6.11 -10.21 9.45
N ALA A 226 -6.84 -9.53 8.56
CA ALA A 226 -6.25 -8.56 7.63
C ALA A 226 -5.93 -7.24 8.32
N LYS A 227 -4.78 -6.63 7.99
CA LYS A 227 -4.26 -5.46 8.70
C LYS A 227 -3.90 -4.31 7.76
N MET A 228 -4.12 -3.09 8.23
CA MET A 228 -3.53 -1.90 7.63
C MET A 228 -2.67 -1.17 8.67
N TYR A 229 -1.46 -0.79 8.29
CA TYR A 229 -0.53 -0.04 9.12
C TYR A 229 -0.20 1.30 8.46
N ALA A 230 -0.39 2.39 9.19
CA ALA A 230 -0.03 3.73 8.75
C ALA A 230 0.24 4.62 9.96
N ASP A 231 0.91 5.75 9.75
CA ASP A 231 1.20 6.67 10.86
C ASP A 231 -0.05 7.39 11.36
N TYR A 232 -1.02 7.57 10.48
CA TYR A 232 -2.35 8.07 10.79
C TYR A 232 -3.33 7.60 9.71
N PHE A 233 -4.61 7.58 10.04
CA PHE A 233 -5.68 7.24 9.11
C PHE A 233 -6.63 8.42 8.98
N ASN A 234 -6.82 8.91 7.76
CA ASN A 234 -7.87 9.86 7.43
C ASN A 234 -8.70 9.27 6.28
N ILE A 235 -9.72 8.51 6.67
CA ILE A 235 -10.51 7.71 5.74
C ILE A 235 -11.91 8.30 5.65
N THR A 236 -12.36 8.52 4.42
CA THR A 236 -13.78 8.74 4.12
C THR A 236 -14.30 7.52 3.38
N SER A 237 -15.31 6.85 3.93
CA SER A 237 -15.96 5.69 3.29
C SER A 237 -17.47 5.74 3.41
N THR A 238 -18.20 5.07 2.51
CA THR A 238 -19.64 4.85 2.72
C THR A 238 -19.87 3.69 3.66
N ASN A 239 -19.18 2.56 3.42
CA ASN A 239 -19.24 1.35 4.23
C ASN A 239 -17.83 0.92 4.66
N MET A 240 -17.70 0.45 5.88
CA MET A 240 -16.47 -0.17 6.38
C MET A 240 -16.81 -1.41 7.19
N ASP A 241 -16.24 -2.55 6.79
CA ASP A 241 -16.40 -3.85 7.44
C ASP A 241 -15.04 -4.38 7.88
N LEU A 242 -14.91 -4.55 9.19
CA LEU A 242 -13.72 -5.07 9.87
C LEU A 242 -14.08 -6.40 10.54
N GLU A 243 -13.70 -7.51 9.90
CA GLU A 243 -13.92 -8.85 10.40
C GLU A 243 -13.04 -9.18 11.62
N LEU A 244 -13.25 -10.35 12.20
CA LEU A 244 -12.52 -10.83 13.37
C LEU A 244 -10.99 -10.78 13.15
N GLU A 245 -10.28 -10.29 14.16
CA GLU A 245 -8.81 -10.08 14.14
C GLU A 245 -8.31 -9.10 13.07
N SER A 246 -9.17 -8.52 12.25
CA SER A 246 -8.75 -7.46 11.33
C SER A 246 -8.48 -6.15 12.08
N GLY A 247 -7.84 -5.18 11.44
CA GLY A 247 -7.72 -3.86 12.06
C GLY A 247 -6.82 -2.86 11.36
N LEU A 248 -7.02 -1.61 11.75
CA LEU A 248 -6.17 -0.48 11.41
C LEU A 248 -5.27 -0.20 12.62
N SER A 249 -3.96 -0.11 12.43
CA SER A 249 -3.05 0.28 13.52
C SER A 249 -2.12 1.42 13.12
N CYS A 250 -2.13 2.42 13.99
CA CYS A 250 -1.17 3.52 14.02
C CYS A 250 -0.49 3.57 15.39
N SER A 251 -0.32 2.42 16.06
CA SER A 251 0.34 2.38 17.36
C SER A 251 1.83 2.69 17.23
N SER A 252 2.44 3.19 18.31
CA SER A 252 3.87 3.50 18.31
C SER A 252 4.76 2.27 18.16
N THR A 253 4.25 1.10 18.55
CA THR A 253 4.95 -0.20 18.45
C THR A 253 4.91 -0.74 17.03
N ASP A 254 3.75 -0.66 16.37
CA ASP A 254 3.58 -1.13 14.99
C ASP A 254 4.22 -0.17 13.98
N ARG A 255 4.46 1.08 14.39
CA ARG A 255 5.06 2.14 13.58
C ARG A 255 6.38 2.64 14.17
N ALA A 256 7.23 1.71 14.61
CA ALA A 256 8.49 2.01 15.28
C ALA A 256 9.46 2.89 14.45
N SER A 257 9.42 2.79 13.12
CA SER A 257 10.31 3.49 12.18
C SER A 257 9.89 4.93 11.83
N SER A 258 8.72 5.38 12.27
CA SER A 258 8.13 6.65 11.83
C SER A 258 8.48 7.84 12.74
N ASP A 259 9.55 8.56 12.49
CA ASP A 259 10.01 9.67 13.35
C ASP A 259 9.00 10.84 13.54
N GLN A 260 8.03 10.99 12.65
CA GLN A 260 6.96 11.98 12.78
C GLN A 260 5.88 11.60 13.80
N MET A 261 5.88 10.34 14.23
CA MET A 261 5.09 9.85 15.35
C MET A 261 5.94 9.99 16.62
N ASP A 262 5.39 10.56 17.69
CA ASP A 262 6.07 10.95 18.95
C ASP A 262 6.40 12.44 19.06
N ILE A 263 5.37 13.28 19.06
CA ILE A 263 5.54 14.70 19.38
C ILE A 263 5.68 14.91 20.89
N THR A 264 6.00 16.14 21.31
CA THR A 264 6.14 16.52 22.73
C THR A 264 5.04 17.49 23.20
N GLN A 265 4.08 17.79 22.32
CA GLN A 265 3.03 18.76 22.63
C GLN A 265 2.03 18.17 23.62
N GLY A 266 1.86 18.84 24.76
CA GLY A 266 1.00 18.35 25.83
C GLY A 266 1.63 17.22 26.65
N SER A 267 2.91 16.89 26.45
CA SER A 267 3.65 15.95 27.31
C SER A 267 3.55 16.35 28.78
N GLY A 268 3.48 15.33 29.63
CA GLY A 268 3.63 15.48 31.08
C GLY A 268 5.02 15.99 31.45
N LYS A 269 5.11 16.44 32.70
CA LYS A 269 6.35 16.95 33.30
C LYS A 269 7.13 15.81 33.95
N VAL A 270 8.44 15.98 34.04
CA VAL A 270 9.27 15.17 34.93
C VAL A 270 8.98 15.63 36.35
N GLY A 271 8.46 14.73 37.20
CA GLY A 271 8.34 14.96 38.63
C GLY A 271 9.17 13.95 39.42
N ASN A 272 9.27 14.17 40.73
CA ASN A 272 10.09 13.35 41.61
C ASN A 272 9.52 11.92 41.74
N GLY A 273 10.01 10.99 40.92
CA GLY A 273 9.56 9.60 40.86
C GLY A 273 8.33 9.34 39.98
N TYR A 274 7.77 10.38 39.35
CA TYR A 274 6.55 10.29 38.54
C TYR A 274 6.76 10.89 37.15
N LYS A 275 6.06 10.30 36.18
CA LYS A 275 6.09 10.71 34.77
C LYS A 275 4.65 10.81 34.29
N GLY A 276 4.22 12.03 33.99
CA GLY A 276 2.90 12.26 33.43
C GLY A 276 2.84 11.83 31.97
N GLY A 277 1.63 11.83 31.43
CA GLY A 277 1.28 11.52 30.06
C GLY A 277 0.53 12.67 29.43
N ALA A 278 0.44 12.63 28.11
CA ALA A 278 -0.34 13.56 27.29
C ALA A 278 -1.67 12.91 26.87
N ALA A 279 -2.68 13.73 26.54
CA ALA A 279 -3.91 13.24 25.91
C ALA A 279 -4.47 14.22 24.88
N HIS A 280 -5.08 13.68 23.82
CA HIS A 280 -5.88 14.48 22.90
C HIS A 280 -7.19 14.88 23.57
N GLY A 281 -7.48 16.18 23.62
CA GLY A 281 -8.77 16.69 24.13
C GLY A 281 -9.01 16.57 25.65
N GLY A 282 -7.99 16.27 26.46
CA GLY A 282 -8.11 16.18 27.93
C GLY A 282 -6.75 16.21 28.65
N VAL A 283 -6.76 16.22 29.99
CA VAL A 283 -5.54 16.08 30.79
C VAL A 283 -5.00 14.65 30.63
N GLY A 284 -3.72 14.51 30.32
CA GLY A 284 -3.11 13.19 30.14
C GLY A 284 -2.87 12.47 31.47
N GLY A 285 -2.57 11.17 31.40
CA GLY A 285 -2.45 10.33 32.60
C GLY A 285 -1.32 10.79 33.53
N GLY A 286 -1.61 11.07 34.79
CA GLY A 286 -0.59 11.48 35.75
C GLY A 286 -1.23 11.94 37.05
N THR A 287 -0.50 11.82 38.15
CA THR A 287 -0.93 12.29 39.48
C THR A 287 -0.02 13.45 39.93
N VAL A 288 -0.07 13.78 41.22
CA VAL A 288 0.96 14.59 41.86
C VAL A 288 2.20 13.74 42.13
N ASP A 289 3.38 14.33 42.03
CA ASP A 289 4.62 13.66 42.40
C ASP A 289 4.84 13.61 43.93
N ASN A 290 5.98 13.08 44.38
CA ASN A 290 6.34 13.01 45.81
C ASN A 290 6.50 14.38 46.48
N SER A 291 6.57 15.46 45.71
CA SER A 291 6.62 16.85 46.17
C SER A 291 5.27 17.55 46.03
N ASN A 292 4.20 16.78 45.84
CA ASN A 292 2.83 17.23 45.66
C ASN A 292 2.63 18.16 44.44
N GLN A 293 3.47 18.02 43.41
CA GLN A 293 3.38 18.79 42.16
C GLN A 293 2.69 18.00 41.06
N PRO A 294 1.72 18.58 40.32
CA PRO A 294 1.06 17.88 39.23
C PRO A 294 2.02 17.61 38.07
N VAL A 295 2.16 16.33 37.70
CA VAL A 295 3.01 15.91 36.56
C VAL A 295 2.24 15.66 35.28
N ALA A 296 0.91 15.58 35.35
CA ALA A 296 0.04 15.32 34.21
C ALA A 296 0.24 16.35 33.09
N GLY A 297 0.24 15.87 31.85
CA GLY A 297 0.33 16.71 30.65
C GLY A 297 -0.98 17.42 30.33
N GLY A 298 -0.86 18.56 29.65
CA GLY A 298 -2.00 19.34 29.20
C GLY A 298 -2.72 18.70 28.01
N SER A 299 -3.96 19.12 27.77
CA SER A 299 -4.68 18.78 26.55
C SER A 299 -4.04 19.45 25.34
N TYR A 300 -4.07 18.76 24.20
CA TYR A 300 -3.65 19.33 22.92
C TYR A 300 -4.49 18.75 21.79
N ASN A 301 -4.47 19.46 20.65
CA ASN A 301 -5.19 19.09 19.44
C ASN A 301 -6.71 18.94 19.66
N SER A 302 -7.44 18.50 18.63
CA SER A 302 -8.88 18.23 18.71
C SER A 302 -9.16 16.74 18.85
N LEU A 303 -10.11 16.41 19.73
CA LEU A 303 -10.68 15.06 19.80
C LEU A 303 -11.48 14.71 18.53
N TYR A 304 -12.19 15.69 17.96
CA TYR A 304 -13.05 15.51 16.78
C TYR A 304 -12.28 15.56 15.47
N TRP A 305 -11.15 16.28 15.46
CA TRP A 305 -10.37 16.51 14.26
C TRP A 305 -8.87 16.45 14.55
N PRO A 306 -8.34 15.26 14.90
CA PRO A 306 -6.94 15.14 15.26
C PRO A 306 -6.07 15.43 14.03
N MET A 307 -5.20 16.45 14.13
CA MET A 307 -4.23 16.79 13.08
C MET A 307 -2.78 16.51 13.46
N LEU A 308 -2.52 16.29 14.75
CA LEU A 308 -1.21 16.03 15.31
C LEU A 308 -1.12 14.58 15.78
N ALA A 309 0.06 13.98 15.61
CA ALA A 309 0.37 12.67 16.15
C ALA A 309 0.22 12.65 17.68
N GLY A 310 0.13 11.44 18.23
CA GLY A 310 0.20 11.21 19.66
C GLY A 310 1.50 11.76 20.23
N SER A 311 1.36 12.38 21.39
CA SER A 311 2.46 12.92 22.16
C SER A 311 3.05 11.86 23.09
N ARG A 312 4.36 11.93 23.27
CA ARG A 312 5.08 11.17 24.29
C ARG A 312 4.49 11.43 25.67
N GLY A 313 4.63 10.42 26.53
CA GLY A 313 4.34 10.52 27.96
C GLY A 313 4.94 11.79 28.59
N THR A 314 6.25 11.80 28.83
CA THR A 314 6.95 12.91 29.49
C THR A 314 8.09 13.43 28.62
N TYR A 315 8.24 14.75 28.59
CA TYR A 315 9.34 15.43 27.90
C TYR A 315 9.92 16.52 28.81
N ASP A 316 11.22 16.44 29.07
CA ASP A 316 11.95 17.49 29.76
C ASP A 316 12.53 18.48 28.75
N ALA A 317 11.90 19.66 28.66
CA ALA A 317 12.33 20.70 27.74
C ALA A 317 13.71 21.28 28.09
N SER A 318 14.18 21.16 29.34
CA SER A 318 15.46 21.71 29.78
C SER A 318 16.65 20.83 29.40
N THR A 319 16.46 19.50 29.41
CA THR A 319 17.50 18.52 29.09
C THR A 319 17.31 17.88 27.71
N GLY A 320 16.15 18.06 27.08
CA GLY A 320 15.74 17.37 25.86
C GLY A 320 15.43 15.88 26.09
N GLN A 321 15.39 15.41 27.33
CA GLN A 321 15.20 14.00 27.65
C GLN A 321 13.75 13.56 27.46
N LYS A 322 13.60 12.38 26.86
CA LYS A 322 12.32 11.74 26.54
C LYS A 322 12.08 10.58 27.51
N TYR A 323 10.94 10.60 28.22
CA TYR A 323 10.57 9.54 29.15
C TYR A 323 9.16 9.01 28.91
N GLY A 324 8.92 7.77 29.36
CA GLY A 324 7.62 7.10 29.23
C GLY A 324 7.35 6.58 27.81
N GLY A 325 6.12 6.14 27.59
CA GLY A 325 5.68 5.57 26.32
C GLY A 325 5.74 6.59 25.18
N ARG A 326 6.11 6.07 24.00
CA ARG A 326 6.13 6.82 22.75
C ARG A 326 4.70 7.17 22.32
N GLY A 327 4.50 8.34 21.75
CA GLY A 327 3.21 8.72 21.17
C GLY A 327 2.84 7.88 19.95
N GLY A 328 1.55 7.56 19.80
CA GLY A 328 1.01 6.85 18.63
C GLY A 328 0.57 7.80 17.51
N GLY A 329 -0.20 7.29 16.57
CA GLY A 329 -0.88 8.05 15.52
C GLY A 329 -2.30 8.44 15.90
N TRP A 330 -3.07 8.86 14.91
CA TRP A 330 -4.48 9.16 15.05
C TRP A 330 -5.30 8.50 13.94
N ILE A 331 -6.56 8.21 14.26
CA ILE A 331 -7.53 7.65 13.32
C ILE A 331 -8.72 8.60 13.27
N HIS A 332 -9.03 9.08 12.07
CA HIS A 332 -10.20 9.87 11.78
C HIS A 332 -10.99 9.19 10.64
N LEU A 333 -12.16 8.67 10.98
CA LEU A 333 -13.04 7.96 10.07
C LEU A 333 -14.31 8.78 9.85
N ARG A 334 -14.64 9.03 8.58
CA ARG A 334 -15.94 9.58 8.18
C ARG A 334 -16.69 8.52 7.40
N LEU A 335 -17.73 7.96 8.02
CA LEU A 335 -18.53 6.88 7.45
C LEU A 335 -19.91 7.40 7.07
N GLY A 336 -20.37 7.05 5.86
CA GLY A 336 -21.63 7.53 5.31
C GLY A 336 -22.85 6.72 5.74
N ASN A 337 -22.71 5.39 5.83
CA ASN A 337 -23.84 4.48 6.03
C ASN A 337 -23.56 3.44 7.12
N LEU A 338 -22.62 2.52 6.89
CA LEU A 338 -22.45 1.34 7.74
C LEU A 338 -21.03 1.19 8.25
N PHE A 339 -20.92 0.90 9.55
CA PHE A 339 -19.70 0.45 10.20
C PHE A 339 -19.95 -0.87 10.91
N ILE A 340 -19.28 -1.93 10.47
CA ILE A 340 -19.28 -3.24 11.13
C ILE A 340 -17.90 -3.47 11.72
N PHE A 341 -17.87 -3.84 13.00
CA PHE A 341 -16.64 -4.13 13.72
C PHE A 341 -16.84 -5.34 14.64
N PHE A 342 -16.02 -6.37 14.46
CA PHE A 342 -16.01 -7.55 15.32
C PHE A 342 -14.81 -7.51 16.27
N SER A 343 -15.04 -7.37 17.59
CA SER A 343 -14.00 -7.55 18.60
C SER A 343 -14.34 -8.66 19.60
N LEU A 344 -13.31 -9.43 19.98
CA LEU A 344 -13.35 -10.41 21.08
C LEU A 344 -13.29 -9.77 22.48
N PHE A 345 -13.04 -8.46 22.56
CA PHE A 345 -13.02 -7.68 23.81
C PHE A 345 -14.01 -6.51 23.74
N PRO A 346 -14.62 -6.09 24.87
CA PRO A 346 -15.54 -4.97 24.88
C PRO A 346 -14.81 -3.67 24.51
N LEU A 347 -15.18 -3.09 23.38
CA LEU A 347 -14.72 -1.78 22.93
C LEU A 347 -15.64 -0.71 23.54
N ILE A 348 -15.09 0.25 24.28
CA ILE A 348 -15.83 1.44 24.71
C ILE A 348 -15.81 2.44 23.54
N LEU A 349 -16.84 2.38 22.69
CA LEU A 349 -17.11 3.39 21.66
C LEU A 349 -18.20 4.36 22.16
N SER A 350 -17.88 5.64 22.23
CA SER A 350 -18.88 6.69 22.43
C SER A 350 -19.35 7.22 21.07
N PHE A 351 -20.53 6.79 20.62
CA PHE A 351 -21.20 7.40 19.47
C PHE A 351 -22.20 8.44 19.96
N ARG A 352 -22.15 9.65 19.39
CA ARG A 352 -23.23 10.64 19.51
C ARG A 352 -23.71 11.03 18.12
N ASN A 353 -24.86 10.48 17.72
CA ASN A 353 -25.56 10.91 16.51
C ASN A 353 -26.00 12.37 16.69
N THR A 354 -25.44 13.28 15.90
CA THR A 354 -25.94 14.65 15.83
C THR A 354 -26.93 14.72 14.67
N ILE A 355 -28.22 14.50 14.97
CA ILE A 355 -29.30 14.87 14.06
C ILE A 355 -29.48 16.39 14.21
N LYS A 356 -29.06 17.17 13.21
CA LYS A 356 -29.52 18.56 13.08
C LYS A 356 -30.95 18.53 12.56
N THR A 357 -31.93 18.54 13.46
CA THR A 357 -33.30 18.95 13.11
C THR A 357 -33.39 20.47 13.20
N GLY A 358 -33.88 21.08 12.13
CA GLY A 358 -33.95 22.52 11.94
C GLY A 358 -34.80 23.22 13.00
N GLN A 359 -34.33 24.40 13.41
CA GLN A 359 -35.18 25.39 14.05
C GLN A 359 -36.18 25.91 13.01
N THR A 360 -37.47 25.78 13.32
CA THR A 360 -38.49 26.67 12.77
C THR A 360 -38.71 27.77 13.80
N VAL A 361 -38.44 29.00 13.39
CA VAL A 361 -38.78 30.22 14.12
C VAL A 361 -40.28 30.45 13.96
N THR A 362 -40.97 30.70 15.07
CA THR A 362 -42.17 31.53 15.13
C THR A 362 -41.97 32.56 16.22
#